data_AF-A0A924E367-F1
#
_entry.id   AF-A0A924E367-F1
#
_cell.length_a   1.000
_cell.length_b   1.000
_cell.length_c   1.000
_cell.angle_alpha   90.00
_cell.angle_beta   90.00
_cell.angle_gamma   90.00
#
_symmetry.space_group_name_H-M   'P 1'
#
loop_
_entity.id
_entity.type
_entity.pdbx_description
1 polymer ?
#
loop_
_entity_poly.entity_id
_entity_poly.type
_entity_poly.pdbx_seq_one_letter_code
_entity_poly.pdbx_strand_id
1 'polypeptide(L)'
;FLTDAGNWEAAASLLTPLVATLDSGSSHWYLARVYAGLARVRRAMGELPAAVLAEQTCRRLCDEAGYDLRLIDERCPHPPVTGPVLRCRWFGRLEAILPDGEALIAAGKGTKTLLLLANLHVHAEGLDAKAAALHLFGGSSDPDHAMTVLVARLRQRCQVLSLPPLVQIGGGRLTLGPDWQIDSDYDRFLEARSRSRTATNEAARVLALQAMITLYQGHLFGKLHQEDWSRSAHDVTLRYWQQAHEALQQVCDTEEAWSLALALAETNLAIDPLGFKANRRKLTLLVRMGEPVVAMALWQDLLRRRQHPRVRHLIEALRPVAIELSLEPS
;
A
#
# COMPACT_ATOMS: atom_id res chain seq x y z
N PHE A 1 12.55 18.46 0.91
CA PHE A 1 13.83 17.91 1.42
C PHE A 1 15.00 18.85 1.17
N LEU A 2 15.41 19.12 -0.09
CA LEU A 2 16.52 20.06 -0.37
C LEU A 2 16.19 21.52 -0.05
N THR A 3 14.93 21.90 -0.29
CA THR A 3 14.35 23.20 0.08
C THR A 3 14.28 23.40 1.60
N ASP A 4 13.89 22.35 2.34
CA ASP A 4 13.85 22.36 3.81
C ASP A 4 15.25 22.46 4.46
N ALA A 5 16.29 22.05 3.72
CA ALA A 5 17.70 22.19 4.10
C ALA A 5 18.33 23.51 3.65
N GLY A 6 17.57 24.42 3.01
CA GLY A 6 18.08 25.71 2.52
C GLY A 6 19.03 25.62 1.33
N ASN A 7 19.15 24.45 0.68
CA ASN A 7 20.06 24.26 -0.44
C ASN A 7 19.35 24.52 -1.78
N TRP A 8 19.13 25.80 -2.06
CA TRP A 8 18.35 26.28 -3.20
C TRP A 8 19.03 26.06 -4.55
N GLU A 9 20.37 26.16 -4.61
CA GLU A 9 21.14 25.91 -5.84
C GLU A 9 21.09 24.45 -6.30
N ALA A 10 21.17 23.51 -5.36
CA ALA A 10 21.01 22.08 -5.65
C ALA A 10 19.58 21.77 -6.12
N ALA A 11 18.57 22.40 -5.50
CA ALA A 11 17.18 22.25 -5.93
C ALA A 11 16.95 22.80 -7.35
N ALA A 12 17.52 23.97 -7.68
CA ALA A 12 17.42 24.57 -9.02
C ALA A 12 18.10 23.70 -10.09
N SER A 13 19.25 23.12 -9.77
CA SER A 13 20.03 22.25 -10.67
C SER A 13 19.33 20.92 -10.98
N LEU A 14 18.43 20.46 -10.10
CA LEU A 14 17.61 19.27 -10.32
C LEU A 14 16.31 19.55 -11.07
N LEU A 15 15.66 20.70 -10.81
CA LEU A 15 14.37 21.04 -11.43
C LEU A 15 14.52 21.55 -12.87
N THR A 16 15.60 22.28 -13.18
CA THR A 16 15.79 22.88 -14.51
C THR A 16 15.91 21.84 -15.64
N PRO A 17 16.68 20.75 -15.50
CA PRO A 17 16.73 19.69 -16.51
C PRO A 17 15.41 18.90 -16.61
N LEU A 18 14.70 18.77 -15.50
CA LEU A 18 13.43 18.05 -15.41
C LEU A 18 12.33 18.73 -16.23
N VAL A 19 12.33 20.06 -16.30
CA VAL A 19 11.41 20.82 -17.17
C VAL A 19 11.65 20.46 -18.64
N ALA A 20 12.90 20.41 -19.08
CA ALA A 20 13.25 20.12 -20.47
C ALA A 20 12.93 18.69 -20.89
N THR A 21 12.93 17.72 -19.96
CA THR A 21 12.59 16.33 -20.25
C THR A 21 11.08 16.07 -20.25
N LEU A 22 10.30 16.80 -19.43
CA LEU A 22 8.86 16.58 -19.27
C LEU A 22 8.00 17.15 -20.41
N ASP A 23 8.52 18.11 -21.20
CA ASP A 23 7.79 18.79 -22.30
C ASP A 23 7.33 17.87 -23.45
N SER A 24 7.77 16.61 -23.50
CA SER A 24 7.53 15.70 -24.64
C SER A 24 6.48 14.59 -24.42
N GLY A 25 5.66 14.68 -23.36
CA GLY A 25 4.57 13.71 -23.15
C GLY A 25 4.03 13.58 -21.73
N SER A 26 4.41 14.48 -20.82
CA SER A 26 3.98 14.44 -19.42
C SER A 26 2.64 15.12 -19.22
N SER A 27 1.89 14.76 -18.16
CA SER A 27 0.65 15.45 -17.84
C SER A 27 0.93 16.91 -17.43
N HIS A 28 0.03 17.81 -17.84
CA HIS A 28 0.10 19.25 -17.51
C HIS A 28 0.23 19.50 -16.00
N TRP A 29 -0.28 18.58 -15.17
CA TRP A 29 -0.14 18.62 -13.71
C TRP A 29 1.30 18.48 -13.22
N TYR A 30 2.03 17.47 -13.68
CA TYR A 30 3.42 17.25 -13.25
C TYR A 30 4.30 18.42 -13.67
N LEU A 31 4.09 18.91 -14.90
CA LEU A 31 4.81 20.07 -15.41
C LEU A 31 4.47 21.33 -14.61
N ALA A 32 3.19 21.59 -14.32
CA ALA A 32 2.77 22.72 -13.49
C ALA A 32 3.36 22.67 -12.07
N ARG A 33 3.46 21.48 -11.46
CA ARG A 33 4.07 21.30 -10.14
C ARG A 33 5.58 21.56 -10.15
N VAL A 34 6.28 21.11 -11.19
CA VAL A 34 7.72 21.39 -11.37
C VAL A 34 7.96 22.89 -11.53
N TYR A 35 7.12 23.58 -12.32
CA TYR A 35 7.20 25.04 -12.45
C TYR A 35 6.84 25.78 -11.13
N ALA A 36 5.89 25.29 -10.34
CA ALA A 36 5.60 25.84 -9.02
C ALA A 36 6.78 25.68 -8.03
N GLY A 37 7.46 24.52 -8.08
CA GLY A 37 8.71 24.29 -7.33
C GLY A 37 9.83 25.22 -7.78
N LEU A 38 10.03 25.33 -9.10
CA LEU A 38 11.06 26.19 -9.69
C LEU A 38 10.85 27.67 -9.35
N ALA A 39 9.60 28.14 -9.41
CA ALA A 39 9.23 29.51 -9.03
C ALA A 39 9.66 29.85 -7.60
N ARG A 40 9.42 28.95 -6.65
CA ARG A 40 9.82 29.15 -5.24
C ARG A 40 11.32 29.16 -5.05
N VAL A 41 12.02 28.20 -5.66
CA VAL A 41 13.49 28.12 -5.59
C VAL A 41 14.11 29.39 -6.17
N ARG A 42 13.66 29.84 -7.35
CA ARG A 42 14.15 31.05 -8.02
C ARG A 42 13.85 32.31 -7.20
N ARG A 43 12.66 32.39 -6.57
CA ARG A 43 12.33 33.49 -5.64
C ARG A 43 13.24 33.50 -4.41
N ALA A 44 13.52 32.33 -3.82
CA ALA A 44 14.43 32.21 -2.68
C ALA A 44 15.88 32.58 -3.02
N MET A 45 16.30 32.35 -4.27
CA MET A 45 17.61 32.76 -4.80
C MET A 45 17.68 34.24 -5.20
N GLY A 46 16.59 35.01 -5.10
CA GLY A 46 16.53 36.41 -5.51
C GLY A 46 16.36 36.63 -7.02
N GLU A 47 16.15 35.58 -7.80
CA GLU A 47 15.96 35.63 -9.26
C GLU A 47 14.49 35.91 -9.63
N LEU A 48 14.01 37.09 -9.24
CA LEU A 48 12.60 37.47 -9.37
C LEU A 48 12.02 37.34 -10.80
N PRO A 49 12.72 37.77 -11.89
CA PRO A 49 12.17 37.63 -13.24
C PRO A 49 11.96 36.18 -13.66
N ALA A 50 12.90 35.29 -13.32
CA ALA A 50 12.81 33.86 -13.61
C ALA A 50 11.72 33.18 -12.76
N ALA A 51 11.55 33.62 -11.51
CA ALA A 51 10.47 33.15 -10.65
C ALA A 51 9.09 33.51 -11.22
N VAL A 52 8.91 34.76 -11.68
CA VAL A 52 7.64 35.23 -12.27
C VAL A 52 7.32 34.46 -13.56
N LEU A 53 8.30 34.20 -14.42
CA LEU A 53 8.11 33.42 -15.64
C LEU A 53 7.67 31.97 -15.34
N ALA A 54 8.28 31.35 -14.33
CA ALA A 54 7.89 30.01 -13.88
C ALA A 54 6.46 30.00 -13.30
N GLU A 55 6.05 31.02 -12.54
CA GLU A 55 4.68 31.14 -12.04
C GLU A 55 3.66 31.34 -13.15
N GLN A 56 3.95 32.18 -14.13
CA GLN A 56 3.09 32.41 -15.28
C GLN A 56 2.92 31.12 -16.10
N THR A 57 4.00 30.37 -16.30
CA THR A 57 3.96 29.08 -16.98
C THR A 57 3.16 28.05 -16.19
N CYS A 58 3.35 27.97 -14.87
CA CYS A 58 2.54 27.13 -13.99
C CYS A 58 1.04 27.46 -14.12
N ARG A 59 0.67 28.74 -14.04
CA ARG A 59 -0.73 29.18 -14.17
C ARG A 59 -1.34 28.80 -15.51
N ARG A 60 -0.63 29.10 -16.61
CA ARG A 60 -1.08 28.75 -17.95
C ARG A 60 -1.35 27.25 -18.08
N LEU A 61 -0.46 26.39 -17.57
CA LEU A 61 -0.64 24.94 -17.58
C LEU A 61 -1.82 24.47 -16.71
N CYS A 62 -2.12 25.17 -15.61
CA CYS A 62 -3.30 24.89 -14.79
C CYS A 62 -4.59 25.26 -15.51
N ASP A 63 -4.61 26.45 -16.12
CA ASP A 63 -5.78 26.95 -16.84
C ASP A 63 -6.08 26.09 -18.08
N GLU A 64 -5.06 25.71 -18.84
CA GLU A 64 -5.18 24.81 -20.01
C GLU A 64 -5.72 23.42 -19.64
N ALA A 65 -5.47 22.97 -18.41
CA ALA A 65 -5.87 21.65 -17.92
C ALA A 65 -7.03 21.67 -16.92
N GLY A 66 -7.61 22.85 -16.62
CA GLY A 66 -8.74 23.01 -15.70
C GLY A 66 -8.42 22.74 -14.23
N TYR A 67 -7.16 22.91 -13.79
CA TYR A 67 -6.75 22.70 -12.40
C TYR A 67 -6.87 23.97 -11.54
N ASP A 68 -7.32 23.85 -10.29
CA ASP A 68 -7.19 24.93 -9.31
C ASP A 68 -5.73 25.02 -8.83
N LEU A 69 -5.09 26.17 -9.05
CA LEU A 69 -3.72 26.47 -8.60
C LEU A 69 -3.50 26.22 -7.11
N ARG A 70 -4.54 26.37 -6.27
CA ARG A 70 -4.45 26.13 -4.82
C ARG A 70 -4.21 24.67 -4.48
N LEU A 71 -4.50 23.76 -5.41
CA LEU A 71 -4.36 22.32 -5.22
C LEU A 71 -2.96 21.81 -5.61
N ILE A 72 -2.14 22.65 -6.27
CA ILE A 72 -0.71 22.39 -6.52
C ILE A 72 0.09 22.70 -5.24
N ASP A 73 -0.18 21.93 -4.18
CA ASP A 73 0.65 21.86 -2.98
C ASP A 73 1.69 20.74 -3.15
N GLU A 74 2.90 20.91 -2.62
CA GLU A 74 3.95 19.86 -2.61
C GLU A 74 3.50 18.59 -1.92
N ARG A 75 2.51 18.70 -1.03
CA ARG A 75 1.91 17.60 -0.28
C ARG A 75 0.88 16.81 -1.07
N CYS A 76 0.44 17.31 -2.23
CA CYS A 76 -0.50 16.60 -3.10
C CYS A 76 0.29 15.91 -4.24
N PRO A 77 0.54 14.59 -4.14
CA PRO A 77 1.39 13.89 -5.11
C PRO A 77 0.77 13.79 -6.51
N HIS A 78 -0.54 14.02 -6.65
CA HIS A 78 -1.35 13.84 -7.87
C HIS A 78 -2.36 14.98 -8.02
N PRO A 79 -2.91 15.23 -9.24
CA PRO A 79 -3.96 16.23 -9.40
C PRO A 79 -5.15 15.90 -8.50
N PRO A 80 -5.97 16.90 -8.13
CA PRO A 80 -7.32 16.66 -7.68
C PRO A 80 -8.11 16.07 -8.87
N VAL A 81 -7.96 14.77 -9.10
CA VAL A 81 -8.59 14.06 -10.21
C VAL A 81 -10.10 14.02 -9.92
N THR A 82 -10.97 14.75 -10.60
CA THR A 82 -12.43 14.64 -10.41
C THR A 82 -13.04 13.39 -11.09
N GLY A 83 -12.26 12.31 -11.16
CA GLY A 83 -12.57 11.09 -11.89
C GLY A 83 -13.17 9.97 -11.04
N PRO A 84 -13.62 8.87 -11.67
CA PRO A 84 -14.17 7.73 -10.96
C PRO A 84 -13.16 7.14 -9.96
N VAL A 85 -13.65 6.81 -8.76
CA VAL A 85 -12.86 6.15 -7.72
C VAL A 85 -12.96 4.64 -7.87
N LEU A 86 -11.82 4.00 -8.13
CA LEU A 86 -11.67 2.56 -7.99
C LEU A 86 -11.14 2.27 -6.58
N ARG A 87 -11.96 1.61 -5.76
CA ARG A 87 -11.55 1.17 -4.42
C ARG A 87 -10.90 -0.20 -4.51
N CYS A 88 -9.71 -0.32 -3.96
CA CYS A 88 -8.88 -1.49 -4.14
C CYS A 88 -8.44 -2.07 -2.79
N ARG A 89 -8.37 -3.40 -2.72
CA ARG A 89 -7.78 -4.15 -1.61
C ARG A 89 -6.70 -5.06 -2.14
N TRP A 90 -5.45 -4.70 -1.90
CA TRP A 90 -4.26 -5.41 -2.35
C TRP A 90 -3.63 -6.27 -1.26
N PHE A 91 -3.93 -6.02 0.02
CA PHE A 91 -3.51 -6.89 1.12
C PHE A 91 -4.52 -8.03 1.32
N GLY A 92 -4.01 -9.26 1.35
CA GLY A 92 -4.85 -10.45 1.53
C GLY A 92 -5.66 -10.78 0.27
N ARG A 93 -6.98 -10.72 0.34
CA ARG A 93 -7.85 -11.05 -0.80
C ARG A 93 -7.92 -9.86 -1.75
N LEU A 94 -7.44 -10.07 -2.99
CA LEU A 94 -7.50 -9.06 -4.04
C LEU A 94 -8.95 -8.70 -4.39
N GLU A 95 -9.28 -7.41 -4.32
CA GLU A 95 -10.59 -6.86 -4.69
C GLU A 95 -10.43 -5.50 -5.38
N ALA A 96 -11.25 -5.23 -6.40
CA ALA A 96 -11.38 -3.93 -7.04
C ALA A 96 -12.87 -3.62 -7.19
N ILE A 97 -13.31 -2.51 -6.62
CA ILE A 97 -14.70 -2.09 -6.50
C ILE A 97 -14.87 -0.78 -7.28
N LEU A 98 -15.81 -0.79 -8.20
CA LEU A 98 -16.17 0.32 -9.07
C LEU A 98 -16.90 1.44 -8.29
N PRO A 99 -17.04 2.64 -8.88
CA PRO A 99 -17.71 3.78 -8.21
C PRO A 99 -19.15 3.51 -7.77
N ASP A 100 -19.86 2.65 -8.51
CA ASP A 100 -21.23 2.21 -8.22
C ASP A 100 -21.31 1.17 -7.08
N GLY A 101 -20.17 0.72 -6.55
CA GLY A 101 -20.09 -0.30 -5.51
C GLY A 101 -20.04 -1.74 -6.03
N GLU A 102 -20.14 -1.95 -7.35
CA GLU A 102 -20.00 -3.29 -7.93
C GLU A 102 -18.53 -3.74 -7.94
N ALA A 103 -18.31 -5.05 -7.77
CA ALA A 103 -17.00 -5.60 -8.03
C ALA A 103 -16.66 -5.49 -9.52
N LEU A 104 -15.48 -4.98 -9.85
CA LEU A 104 -14.98 -4.93 -11.23
C LEU A 104 -14.99 -6.33 -11.86
N ILE A 105 -14.75 -7.36 -11.04
CA ILE A 105 -14.75 -8.77 -11.43
C ILE A 105 -15.50 -9.59 -10.40
N ALA A 106 -16.34 -10.51 -10.87
CA ALA A 106 -17.05 -11.45 -10.02
C ALA A 106 -16.09 -12.29 -9.14
N ALA A 107 -16.52 -12.55 -7.91
CA ALA A 107 -15.75 -13.34 -6.94
C ALA A 107 -15.30 -14.70 -7.51
N GLY A 108 -14.01 -15.02 -7.33
CA GLY A 108 -13.42 -16.30 -7.76
C GLY A 108 -13.03 -16.38 -9.24
N LYS A 109 -13.25 -15.32 -10.04
CA LYS A 109 -12.78 -15.20 -11.43
C LYS A 109 -11.84 -14.00 -11.58
N GLY A 110 -10.97 -14.03 -12.59
CA GLY A 110 -10.16 -12.88 -13.01
C GLY A 110 -9.02 -12.46 -12.08
N THR A 111 -8.42 -13.40 -11.34
CA THR A 111 -7.21 -13.18 -10.55
C THR A 111 -6.10 -12.45 -11.32
N LYS A 112 -5.89 -12.81 -12.59
CA LYS A 112 -4.88 -12.17 -13.45
C LYS A 112 -5.19 -10.71 -13.77
N THR A 113 -6.47 -10.35 -13.85
CA THR A 113 -6.89 -8.97 -14.08
C THR A 113 -6.68 -8.13 -12.83
N LEU A 114 -7.03 -8.64 -11.65
CA LEU A 114 -6.74 -7.94 -10.39
C LEU A 114 -5.22 -7.81 -10.16
N LEU A 115 -4.45 -8.85 -10.50
CA LEU A 115 -2.99 -8.79 -10.46
C LEU A 115 -2.41 -7.75 -11.43
N LEU A 116 -2.95 -7.65 -12.65
CA LEU A 116 -2.52 -6.60 -13.58
C LEU A 116 -2.76 -5.22 -12.98
N LEU A 117 -3.96 -4.97 -12.45
CA LEU A 117 -4.31 -3.67 -11.87
C LEU A 117 -3.46 -3.33 -10.65
N ALA A 118 -3.27 -4.30 -9.75
CA ALA A 118 -2.43 -4.11 -8.57
C ALA A 118 -0.96 -3.86 -8.96
N ASN A 119 -0.45 -4.52 -10.01
CA ASN A 119 0.87 -4.23 -10.57
C ASN A 119 0.99 -2.83 -11.14
N LEU A 120 0.04 -2.44 -12.01
CA LEU A 120 0.05 -1.11 -12.61
C LEU A 120 -0.11 -0.01 -11.56
N HIS A 121 -0.80 -0.29 -10.46
CA HIS A 121 -0.93 0.62 -9.33
C HIS A 121 0.38 0.78 -8.55
N VAL A 122 1.07 -0.33 -8.24
CA VAL A 122 2.38 -0.29 -7.56
C VAL A 122 3.48 0.29 -8.44
N HIS A 123 3.36 0.13 -9.77
CA HIS A 123 4.29 0.65 -10.77
C HIS A 123 3.67 1.81 -11.56
N ALA A 124 3.62 2.99 -10.94
CA ALA A 124 2.99 4.19 -11.52
C ALA A 124 3.54 4.59 -12.91
N GLU A 125 4.79 4.28 -13.23
CA GLU A 125 5.40 4.52 -14.56
C GLU A 125 4.94 3.52 -15.64
N GLY A 126 4.04 2.61 -15.28
CA GLY A 126 3.58 1.53 -16.14
C GLY A 126 4.56 0.36 -16.22
N LEU A 127 4.08 -0.69 -16.89
CA LEU A 127 4.81 -1.93 -17.11
C LEU A 127 5.11 -2.07 -18.59
N ASP A 128 6.25 -2.67 -18.93
CA ASP A 128 6.46 -3.15 -20.30
C ASP A 128 5.39 -4.22 -20.63
N ALA A 129 4.70 -4.06 -21.76
CA ALA A 129 3.54 -4.89 -22.09
C ALA A 129 3.93 -6.36 -22.33
N LYS A 130 5.10 -6.61 -22.93
CA LYS A 130 5.60 -7.97 -23.19
C LYS A 130 6.06 -8.64 -21.91
N ALA A 131 6.80 -7.92 -21.07
CA ALA A 131 7.20 -8.43 -19.75
C ALA A 131 5.95 -8.75 -18.91
N ALA A 132 4.97 -7.85 -18.86
CA ALA A 132 3.71 -8.07 -18.15
C ALA A 132 2.95 -9.28 -18.69
N ALA A 133 2.93 -9.48 -20.02
CA ALA A 133 2.31 -10.64 -20.65
C ALA A 133 2.99 -11.95 -20.24
N LEU A 134 4.32 -12.02 -20.33
CA LEU A 134 5.10 -13.17 -19.89
C LEU A 134 4.93 -13.45 -18.40
N HIS A 135 4.87 -12.42 -17.55
CA HIS A 135 4.70 -12.60 -16.11
C HIS A 135 3.32 -13.11 -15.73
N LEU A 136 2.25 -12.56 -16.30
CA LEU A 136 0.89 -12.99 -15.97
C LEU A 136 0.45 -14.26 -16.71
N PHE A 137 1.06 -14.55 -17.87
CA PHE A 137 0.62 -15.60 -18.78
C PHE A 137 1.74 -16.51 -19.29
N GLY A 138 2.91 -16.57 -18.65
CA GLY A 138 4.04 -17.39 -19.11
C GLY A 138 3.76 -18.89 -19.28
N GLY A 139 2.72 -19.42 -18.60
CA GLY A 139 2.23 -20.78 -18.81
C GLY A 139 1.25 -20.94 -20.00
N SER A 140 1.00 -19.88 -20.77
CA SER A 140 0.14 -19.89 -21.96
C SER A 140 0.97 -20.14 -23.22
N SER A 141 0.37 -20.76 -24.23
CA SER A 141 0.97 -20.91 -25.57
C SER A 141 1.17 -19.57 -26.29
N ASP A 142 0.38 -18.55 -25.95
CA ASP A 142 0.48 -17.20 -26.51
C ASP A 142 0.18 -16.13 -25.42
N PRO A 143 1.19 -15.75 -24.63
CA PRO A 143 1.05 -14.78 -23.55
C PRO A 143 0.60 -13.38 -24.03
N ASP A 144 1.09 -12.94 -25.19
CA ASP A 144 0.80 -11.62 -25.76
C ASP A 144 -0.67 -11.52 -26.19
N HIS A 145 -1.19 -12.57 -26.84
CA HIS A 145 -2.60 -12.65 -27.17
C HIS A 145 -3.47 -12.69 -25.90
N ALA A 146 -3.09 -13.48 -24.90
CA ALA A 146 -3.82 -13.56 -23.64
C ALA A 146 -3.89 -12.21 -22.90
N MET A 147 -2.80 -11.45 -22.89
CA MET A 147 -2.76 -10.08 -22.37
C MET A 147 -3.69 -9.15 -23.17
N THR A 148 -3.63 -9.21 -24.50
CA THR A 148 -4.48 -8.40 -25.38
C THR A 148 -5.97 -8.65 -25.12
N VAL A 149 -6.36 -9.93 -24.99
CA VAL A 149 -7.73 -10.33 -24.66
C VAL A 149 -8.15 -9.81 -23.28
N LEU A 150 -7.27 -9.86 -22.28
CA LEU A 150 -7.56 -9.34 -20.94
C LEU A 150 -7.80 -7.82 -20.98
N VAL A 151 -6.92 -7.05 -21.63
CA VAL A 151 -7.06 -5.59 -21.74
C VAL A 151 -8.32 -5.22 -22.54
N ALA A 152 -8.61 -5.95 -23.62
CA ALA A 152 -9.84 -5.74 -24.41
C ALA A 152 -11.11 -5.96 -23.56
N ARG A 153 -11.14 -7.01 -22.72
CA ARG A 153 -12.27 -7.25 -21.79
C ARG A 153 -12.43 -6.14 -20.77
N LEU A 154 -11.33 -5.63 -20.20
CA LEU A 154 -11.37 -4.49 -19.28
C LEU A 154 -11.94 -3.24 -19.96
N ARG A 155 -11.48 -2.93 -21.18
CA ARG A 155 -12.01 -1.80 -21.95
C ARG A 155 -13.49 -1.95 -22.26
N GLN A 156 -13.92 -3.13 -22.70
CA GLN A 156 -15.33 -3.42 -22.96
C GLN A 156 -16.18 -3.25 -21.69
N ARG A 157 -15.72 -3.73 -20.53
CA ARG A 157 -16.43 -3.54 -19.26
C ARG A 157 -16.57 -2.06 -18.90
N CYS A 158 -15.51 -1.27 -19.05
CA CYS A 158 -15.56 0.17 -18.82
C CYS A 158 -16.55 0.85 -19.79
N GLN A 159 -16.54 0.46 -21.07
CA GLN A 159 -17.43 1.01 -22.09
C GLN A 159 -18.91 0.72 -21.79
N VAL A 160 -19.25 -0.50 -21.38
CA VAL A 160 -20.63 -0.88 -20.97
C VAL A 160 -21.12 -0.03 -19.81
N LEU A 161 -20.23 0.36 -18.91
CA LEU A 161 -20.52 1.18 -17.73
C LEU A 161 -20.35 2.68 -17.99
N SER A 162 -20.06 3.10 -19.23
CA SER A 162 -19.75 4.50 -19.57
C SER A 162 -18.63 5.12 -18.73
N LEU A 163 -17.62 4.32 -18.39
CA LEU A 163 -16.43 4.71 -17.62
C LEU A 163 -15.20 4.90 -18.53
N PRO A 164 -14.25 5.79 -18.16
CA PRO A 164 -13.01 5.95 -18.90
C PRO A 164 -12.19 4.65 -18.90
N PRO A 165 -11.35 4.40 -19.93
CA PRO A 165 -10.53 3.20 -20.01
C PRO A 165 -9.62 3.03 -18.79
N LEU A 166 -9.80 1.94 -18.05
CA LEU A 166 -9.00 1.66 -16.84
C LEU A 166 -7.53 1.34 -17.14
N VAL A 167 -7.25 0.73 -18.30
CA VAL A 167 -5.89 0.37 -18.74
C VAL A 167 -5.63 0.92 -20.13
N GLN A 168 -4.54 1.65 -20.26
CA GLN A 168 -4.05 2.20 -21.53
C GLN A 168 -2.81 1.45 -22.01
N ILE A 169 -2.64 1.42 -23.34
CA ILE A 169 -1.45 0.87 -23.99
C ILE A 169 -0.86 2.00 -24.83
N GLY A 170 0.39 2.37 -24.55
CA GLY A 170 1.10 3.42 -25.29
C GLY A 170 2.62 3.19 -25.23
N GLY A 171 3.31 3.34 -26.36
CA GLY A 171 4.77 3.17 -26.42
C GLY A 171 5.27 1.79 -25.96
N GLY A 172 4.47 0.73 -26.14
CA GLY A 172 4.80 -0.62 -25.65
C GLY A 172 4.60 -0.83 -24.15
N ARG A 173 4.07 0.16 -23.42
CA ARG A 173 3.81 0.10 -21.99
C ARG A 173 2.32 0.03 -21.69
N LEU A 174 2.00 -0.66 -20.59
CA LEU A 174 0.69 -0.67 -19.96
C LEU A 174 0.69 0.32 -18.80
N THR A 175 -0.33 1.16 -18.70
CA THR A 175 -0.52 2.10 -17.59
C THR A 175 -1.97 2.08 -17.11
N LEU A 176 -2.21 2.49 -15.87
CA LEU A 176 -3.57 2.84 -15.43
C LEU A 176 -4.02 4.11 -16.17
N GLY A 177 -5.31 4.17 -16.48
CA GLY A 177 -5.91 5.36 -17.09
C GLY A 177 -5.73 6.58 -16.18
N PRO A 178 -5.27 7.73 -16.70
CA PRO A 178 -4.97 8.91 -15.89
C PRO A 178 -6.22 9.54 -15.26
N ASP A 179 -7.40 9.23 -15.79
CA ASP A 179 -8.68 9.73 -15.29
C ASP A 179 -9.19 8.99 -14.06
N TRP A 180 -8.54 7.89 -13.65
CA TRP A 180 -8.97 7.09 -12.50
C TRP A 180 -8.32 7.55 -11.20
N GLN A 181 -9.12 7.67 -10.14
CA GLN A 181 -8.62 7.72 -8.78
C GLN A 181 -8.51 6.31 -8.22
N ILE A 182 -7.34 5.94 -7.70
CA ILE A 182 -7.16 4.66 -7.01
C ILE A 182 -7.15 4.91 -5.50
N ASP A 183 -8.18 4.43 -4.81
CA ASP A 183 -8.22 4.38 -3.35
C ASP A 183 -7.86 2.96 -2.91
N SER A 184 -6.60 2.74 -2.53
CA SER A 184 -6.12 1.42 -2.12
C SER A 184 -5.80 1.36 -0.63
N ASP A 185 -5.92 0.16 -0.05
CA ASP A 185 -5.37 -0.16 1.26
C ASP A 185 -3.83 -0.07 1.30
N TYR A 186 -3.16 -0.36 0.17
CA TYR A 186 -1.73 -0.22 -0.02
C TYR A 186 -1.23 1.22 0.14
N ASP A 187 -1.87 2.19 -0.54
CA ASP A 187 -1.48 3.60 -0.44
C ASP A 187 -1.73 4.14 0.97
N ARG A 188 -2.88 3.80 1.55
CA ARG A 188 -3.21 4.17 2.94
C ARG A 188 -2.22 3.56 3.94
N PHE A 189 -1.72 2.36 3.67
CA PHE A 189 -0.67 1.73 4.49
C PHE A 189 0.66 2.47 4.36
N LEU A 190 1.08 2.84 3.15
CA LEU A 190 2.30 3.63 2.93
C LEU A 190 2.18 5.04 3.51
N GLU A 191 1.00 5.65 3.44
CA GLU A 191 0.71 6.93 4.08
C GLU A 191 0.78 6.82 5.60
N ALA A 192 0.15 5.81 6.19
CA ALA A 192 0.23 5.54 7.62
C ALA A 192 1.67 5.32 8.09
N ARG A 193 2.49 4.63 7.29
CA ARG A 193 3.94 4.52 7.53
C ARG A 193 4.65 5.88 7.50
N SER A 194 4.32 6.73 6.52
CA SER A 194 4.92 8.06 6.43
C SER A 194 4.55 8.89 7.68
N ARG A 195 3.28 8.84 8.09
CA ARG A 195 2.77 9.51 9.29
C ARG A 195 3.44 8.98 10.56
N SER A 196 3.64 7.67 10.71
CA SER A 196 4.31 7.12 11.91
C SER A 196 5.77 7.57 12.03
N ARG A 197 6.46 7.82 10.90
CA ARG A 197 7.83 8.33 10.89
C ARG A 197 7.94 9.83 11.14
N THR A 198 6.91 10.59 10.79
CA THR A 198 6.90 12.06 10.84
C THR A 198 6.04 12.61 11.98
N ALA A 199 5.42 11.72 12.77
CA ALA A 199 4.59 12.09 13.91
C ALA A 199 5.40 12.92 14.92
N THR A 200 4.80 14.03 15.37
CA THR A 200 5.41 14.96 16.33
C THR A 200 5.10 14.58 17.79
N ASN A 201 4.22 13.61 18.01
CA ASN A 201 3.88 13.09 19.33
C ASN A 201 3.54 11.59 19.28
N GLU A 202 3.62 10.95 20.44
CA GLU A 202 3.45 9.49 20.58
C GLU A 202 2.04 9.02 20.23
N ALA A 203 1.00 9.78 20.60
CA ALA A 203 -0.39 9.42 20.29
C ALA A 203 -0.64 9.36 18.77
N ALA A 204 -0.14 10.35 18.02
CA ALA A 204 -0.22 10.36 16.55
C ALA A 204 0.60 9.21 15.94
N ARG A 205 1.77 8.89 16.51
CA ARG A 205 2.59 7.75 16.11
C ARG A 205 1.83 6.44 16.30
N VAL A 206 1.23 6.23 17.48
CA VAL A 206 0.43 5.06 17.83
C VAL A 206 -0.76 4.88 16.88
N LEU A 207 -1.53 5.93 16.61
CA LEU A 207 -2.65 5.89 15.67
C LEU A 207 -2.20 5.48 14.26
N ALA A 208 -1.07 6.01 13.80
CA ALA A 208 -0.52 5.65 12.50
C ALA A 208 -0.05 4.19 12.45
N LEU A 209 0.58 3.68 13.53
CA LEU A 209 0.98 2.28 13.65
C LEU A 209 -0.25 1.34 13.67
N GLN A 210 -1.31 1.69 14.41
CA GLN A 210 -2.56 0.94 14.43
C GLN A 210 -3.21 0.90 13.05
N ALA A 211 -3.20 2.01 12.31
CA ALA A 211 -3.71 2.05 10.94
C ALA A 211 -2.94 1.10 10.02
N MET A 212 -1.60 1.07 10.10
CA MET A 212 -0.79 0.12 9.32
C MET A 212 -1.19 -1.34 9.61
N ILE A 213 -1.34 -1.69 10.89
CA ILE A 213 -1.67 -3.04 11.32
C ILE A 213 -3.09 -3.43 10.86
N THR A 214 -4.04 -2.51 10.96
CA THR A 214 -5.43 -2.73 10.55
C THR A 214 -5.58 -2.89 9.03
N LEU A 215 -4.80 -2.15 8.24
CA LEU A 215 -4.85 -2.22 6.78
C LEU A 215 -4.18 -3.48 6.22
N TYR A 216 -3.19 -4.03 6.92
CA TYR A 216 -2.49 -5.24 6.50
C TYR A 216 -3.33 -6.51 6.80
N GLN A 217 -4.31 -6.79 5.94
CA GLN A 217 -5.21 -7.95 6.06
C GLN A 217 -4.62 -9.26 5.53
N GLY A 218 -3.31 -9.29 5.31
CA GLY A 218 -2.58 -10.43 4.76
C GLY A 218 -1.51 -9.97 3.78
N HIS A 219 -0.83 -10.93 3.19
CA HIS A 219 0.25 -10.66 2.24
C HIS A 219 -0.22 -9.78 1.07
N LEU A 220 0.64 -8.84 0.65
CA LEU A 220 0.43 -8.07 -0.58
C LEU A 220 0.28 -9.04 -1.75
N PHE A 221 -0.79 -8.90 -2.53
CA PHE A 221 -1.20 -9.82 -3.60
C PHE A 221 -1.65 -11.22 -3.15
N GLY A 222 -1.97 -11.37 -1.86
CA GLY A 222 -2.53 -12.60 -1.32
C GLY A 222 -1.60 -13.79 -1.49
N LYS A 223 -2.09 -14.89 -2.05
CA LYS A 223 -1.29 -16.11 -2.28
C LYS A 223 -0.27 -15.99 -3.42
N LEU A 224 -0.30 -14.87 -4.15
CA LEU A 224 0.47 -14.68 -5.39
C LEU A 224 1.75 -13.88 -5.15
N HIS A 225 2.06 -13.56 -3.87
CA HIS A 225 3.30 -12.90 -3.44
C HIS A 225 4.58 -13.69 -3.76
N GLN A 226 4.46 -14.96 -4.15
CA GLN A 226 5.60 -15.83 -4.45
C GLN A 226 6.26 -15.50 -5.79
N GLU A 227 5.56 -14.78 -6.66
CA GLU A 227 6.06 -14.33 -7.95
C GLU A 227 7.19 -13.29 -7.79
N ASP A 228 8.27 -13.43 -8.56
CA ASP A 228 9.51 -12.66 -8.39
C ASP A 228 9.32 -11.15 -8.50
N TRP A 229 8.46 -10.69 -9.40
CA TRP A 229 8.15 -9.26 -9.58
C TRP A 229 7.49 -8.64 -8.35
N SER A 230 6.71 -9.44 -7.62
CA SER A 230 5.90 -9.00 -6.49
C SER A 230 6.67 -9.07 -5.17
N ARG A 231 7.70 -9.92 -5.14
CA ARG A 231 8.44 -10.29 -3.94
C ARG A 231 9.09 -9.09 -3.26
N SER A 232 9.70 -8.18 -4.03
CA SER A 232 10.35 -7.00 -3.45
C SER A 232 9.35 -6.09 -2.71
N ALA A 233 8.23 -5.74 -3.35
CA ALA A 233 7.18 -4.92 -2.73
C ALA A 233 6.53 -5.63 -1.54
N HIS A 234 6.32 -6.94 -1.66
CA HIS A 234 5.85 -7.79 -0.58
C HIS A 234 6.81 -7.79 0.62
N ASP A 235 8.10 -8.07 0.42
CA ASP A 235 9.10 -8.12 1.50
C ASP A 235 9.28 -6.77 2.18
N VAL A 236 9.20 -5.69 1.41
CA VAL A 236 9.23 -4.32 1.94
C VAL A 236 8.01 -4.07 2.82
N THR A 237 6.80 -4.32 2.33
CA THR A 237 5.57 -4.10 3.12
C THR A 237 5.48 -5.01 4.35
N LEU A 238 5.88 -6.28 4.22
CA LEU A 238 5.93 -7.23 5.34
C LEU A 238 6.87 -6.73 6.43
N ARG A 239 8.08 -6.27 6.08
CA ARG A 239 9.01 -5.67 7.06
C ARG A 239 8.42 -4.44 7.73
N TYR A 240 7.70 -3.61 6.99
CA TYR A 240 7.09 -2.40 7.54
C TYR A 240 5.98 -2.73 8.53
N TRP A 241 5.18 -3.74 8.23
CA TRP A 241 4.15 -4.25 9.13
C TRP A 241 4.76 -4.90 10.39
N GLN A 242 5.82 -5.70 10.25
CA GLN A 242 6.55 -6.29 11.38
C GLN A 242 7.13 -5.21 12.31
N GLN A 243 7.78 -4.18 11.73
CA GLN A 243 8.29 -3.03 12.47
C GLN A 243 7.18 -2.28 13.21
N ALA A 244 6.00 -2.14 12.59
CA ALA A 244 4.87 -1.48 13.22
C ALA A 244 4.34 -2.28 14.41
N HIS A 245 4.26 -3.61 14.29
CA HIS A 245 3.90 -4.51 15.38
C HIS A 245 4.89 -4.43 16.54
N GLU A 246 6.20 -4.48 16.26
CA GLU A 246 7.24 -4.40 17.30
C GLU A 246 7.19 -3.06 18.04
N ALA A 247 7.06 -1.96 17.29
CA ALA A 247 6.95 -0.62 17.88
C ALA A 247 5.70 -0.49 18.74
N LEU A 248 4.53 -0.94 18.27
CA LEU A 248 3.30 -0.83 19.05
C LEU A 248 3.26 -1.79 20.24
N GLN A 249 3.90 -2.96 20.12
CA GLN A 249 4.08 -3.87 21.25
C GLN A 249 4.89 -3.22 22.37
N GLN A 250 5.98 -2.52 22.04
CA GLN A 250 6.79 -1.82 23.03
C GLN A 250 5.98 -0.75 23.78
N VAL A 251 5.12 -0.02 23.07
CA VAL A 251 4.20 0.95 23.68
C VAL A 251 3.24 0.24 24.63
N CYS A 252 2.59 -0.84 24.20
CA CYS A 252 1.66 -1.58 25.04
C CYS A 252 2.32 -2.17 26.30
N ASP A 253 3.58 -2.59 26.20
CA ASP A 253 4.35 -3.13 27.32
C ASP A 253 4.72 -2.03 28.33
N THR A 254 4.97 -0.80 27.85
CA THR A 254 5.32 0.36 28.68
C THR A 254 4.10 0.97 29.37
N GLU A 255 2.98 1.07 28.65
CA GLU A 255 1.74 1.69 29.14
C GLU A 255 0.77 0.68 29.79
N GLU A 256 1.17 -0.59 29.90
CA GLU A 256 0.32 -1.66 30.41
C GLU A 256 -1.04 -1.76 29.69
N ALA A 257 -1.07 -1.42 28.40
CA ALA A 257 -2.26 -1.42 27.57
C ALA A 257 -2.64 -2.85 27.11
N TRP A 258 -3.01 -3.72 28.07
CA TRP A 258 -3.19 -5.16 27.85
C TRP A 258 -4.24 -5.51 26.79
N SER A 259 -5.34 -4.76 26.73
CA SER A 259 -6.40 -4.96 25.74
C SER A 259 -5.89 -4.70 24.31
N LEU A 260 -5.08 -3.66 24.11
CA LEU A 260 -4.47 -3.36 22.81
C LEU A 260 -3.41 -4.42 22.46
N ALA A 261 -2.60 -4.84 23.42
CA ALA A 261 -1.63 -5.92 23.23
C ALA A 261 -2.30 -7.25 22.83
N LEU A 262 -3.48 -7.53 23.37
CA LEU A 262 -4.25 -8.73 23.04
C LEU A 262 -4.77 -8.65 21.60
N ALA A 263 -5.38 -7.53 21.21
CA ALA A 263 -5.84 -7.30 19.84
C ALA A 263 -4.68 -7.40 18.82
N LEU A 264 -3.48 -6.96 19.20
CA LEU A 264 -2.27 -7.12 18.39
C LEU A 264 -1.85 -8.58 18.21
N ALA A 265 -1.87 -9.36 19.29
CA ALA A 265 -1.59 -10.79 19.22
C ALA A 265 -2.62 -11.51 18.33
N GLU A 266 -3.89 -11.10 18.39
CA GLU A 266 -4.95 -11.67 17.55
C GLU A 266 -4.80 -11.33 16.08
N THR A 267 -4.38 -10.10 15.76
CA THR A 267 -4.11 -9.70 14.37
C THR A 267 -2.95 -10.52 13.80
N ASN A 268 -1.89 -10.77 14.58
CA ASN A 268 -0.80 -11.67 14.19
C ASN A 268 -1.29 -13.10 13.94
N LEU A 269 -2.18 -13.62 14.79
CA LEU A 269 -2.74 -14.97 14.66
C LEU A 269 -3.73 -15.11 13.50
N ALA A 270 -4.36 -14.02 13.05
CA ALA A 270 -5.17 -14.04 11.84
C ALA A 270 -4.32 -14.28 10.58
N ILE A 271 -3.06 -13.82 10.58
CA ILE A 271 -2.12 -13.99 9.47
C ILE A 271 -1.36 -15.32 9.59
N ASP A 272 -0.80 -15.61 10.76
CA ASP A 272 -0.14 -16.88 11.07
C ASP A 272 -0.75 -17.53 12.33
N PRO A 273 -1.79 -18.36 12.17
CA PRO A 273 -2.47 -19.02 13.28
C PRO A 273 -1.55 -19.88 14.16
N LEU A 274 -0.42 -20.33 13.61
CA LEU A 274 0.55 -21.18 14.31
C LEU A 274 1.79 -20.42 14.77
N GLY A 275 1.76 -19.08 14.72
CA GLY A 275 2.86 -18.23 15.14
C GLY A 275 3.14 -18.39 16.64
N PHE A 276 4.32 -18.92 16.99
CA PHE A 276 4.72 -19.18 18.38
C PHE A 276 4.67 -17.91 19.24
N LYS A 277 5.31 -16.82 18.78
CA LYS A 277 5.39 -15.55 19.54
C LYS A 277 4.00 -15.00 19.86
N ALA A 278 3.08 -15.02 18.88
CA ALA A 278 1.74 -14.49 19.04
C ALA A 278 0.87 -15.37 19.96
N ASN A 279 0.94 -16.70 19.82
CA ASN A 279 0.24 -17.63 20.71
C ASN A 279 0.74 -17.51 22.16
N ARG A 280 2.06 -17.50 22.37
CA ARG A 280 2.67 -17.27 23.70
C ARG A 280 2.14 -15.98 24.33
N ARG A 281 2.18 -14.89 23.56
CA ARG A 281 1.75 -13.58 24.03
C ARG A 281 0.26 -13.56 24.38
N LYS A 282 -0.60 -14.14 23.53
CA LYS A 282 -2.05 -14.23 23.79
C LYS A 282 -2.34 -14.98 25.10
N LEU A 283 -1.69 -16.13 25.33
CA LEU A 283 -1.84 -16.89 26.59
C LEU A 283 -1.43 -16.06 27.80
N THR A 284 -0.25 -15.44 27.76
CA THR A 284 0.26 -14.61 28.86
C THR A 284 -0.66 -13.41 29.14
N LEU A 285 -1.14 -12.72 28.10
CA LEU A 285 -2.02 -11.56 28.25
C LEU A 285 -3.37 -11.94 28.84
N LEU A 286 -3.99 -13.03 28.39
CA LEU A 286 -5.27 -13.50 28.94
C LEU A 286 -5.15 -13.77 30.45
N VAL A 287 -4.09 -14.45 30.89
CA VAL A 287 -3.86 -14.69 32.32
C VAL A 287 -3.63 -13.37 33.08
N ARG A 288 -2.80 -12.47 32.54
CA ARG A 288 -2.56 -11.14 33.16
C ARG A 288 -3.82 -10.28 33.27
N MET A 289 -4.73 -10.41 32.31
CA MET A 289 -6.01 -9.69 32.30
C MET A 289 -7.07 -10.32 33.22
N GLY A 290 -6.73 -11.40 33.96
CA GLY A 290 -7.67 -12.08 34.83
C GLY A 290 -8.62 -13.05 34.11
N GLU A 291 -8.26 -13.48 32.90
CA GLU A 291 -9.04 -14.39 32.04
C GLU A 291 -8.39 -15.79 31.89
N PRO A 292 -8.00 -16.49 32.98
CA PRO A 292 -7.28 -17.76 32.89
C PRO A 292 -8.14 -18.88 32.29
N VAL A 293 -9.46 -18.82 32.44
CA VAL A 293 -10.40 -19.80 31.84
C VAL A 293 -10.37 -19.71 30.31
N VAL A 294 -10.30 -18.51 29.76
CA VAL A 294 -10.17 -18.29 28.32
C VAL A 294 -8.81 -18.77 27.81
N ALA A 295 -7.74 -18.50 28.56
CA ALA A 295 -6.39 -19.00 28.25
C ALA A 295 -6.35 -20.53 28.24
N MET A 296 -6.98 -21.17 29.23
CA MET A 296 -7.11 -22.63 29.32
C MET A 296 -7.89 -23.22 28.14
N ALA A 297 -9.02 -22.61 27.76
CA ALA A 297 -9.80 -23.06 26.63
C ALA A 297 -9.01 -22.99 25.30
N LEU A 298 -8.21 -21.93 25.12
CA LEU A 298 -7.31 -21.79 23.97
C LEU A 298 -6.23 -22.90 23.97
N TRP A 299 -5.59 -23.15 25.11
CA TRP A 299 -4.60 -24.22 25.25
C TRP A 299 -5.18 -25.59 24.94
N GLN A 300 -6.38 -25.89 25.47
CA GLN A 300 -7.08 -27.15 25.22
C GLN A 300 -7.51 -27.31 23.74
N ASP A 301 -7.87 -26.22 23.05
CA ASP A 301 -8.13 -26.26 21.61
C ASP A 301 -6.87 -26.64 20.81
N LEU A 302 -5.70 -26.08 21.16
CA LEU A 302 -4.43 -26.47 20.56
C LEU A 302 -4.15 -27.97 20.80
N LEU A 303 -4.29 -28.44 22.04
CA LEU A 303 -4.09 -29.86 22.39
C LEU A 303 -5.02 -30.80 21.62
N ARG A 304 -6.29 -30.42 21.40
CA ARG A 304 -7.24 -31.20 20.59
C ARG A 304 -6.77 -31.35 19.13
N ARG A 305 -6.04 -30.36 18.61
CA ARG A 305 -5.50 -30.34 17.24
C ARG A 305 -4.10 -30.93 17.11
N ARG A 306 -3.54 -31.55 18.16
CA ARG A 306 -2.17 -32.09 18.22
C ARG A 306 -1.79 -33.09 17.13
N GLN A 307 -2.77 -33.67 16.44
CA GLN A 307 -2.53 -34.63 15.35
C GLN A 307 -1.85 -33.95 14.14
N HIS A 308 -2.00 -32.64 13.98
CA HIS A 308 -1.35 -31.90 12.91
C HIS A 308 0.13 -31.60 13.26
N PRO A 309 1.13 -32.00 12.44
CA PRO A 309 2.55 -31.88 12.80
C PRO A 309 2.99 -30.46 13.21
N ARG A 310 2.54 -29.43 12.48
CA ARG A 310 2.85 -28.03 12.81
C ARG A 310 2.25 -27.59 14.16
N VAL A 311 1.07 -28.13 14.52
CA VAL A 311 0.43 -27.83 15.81
C VAL A 311 1.17 -28.54 16.94
N ARG A 312 1.63 -29.77 16.71
CA ARG A 312 2.44 -30.51 17.69
C ARG A 312 3.71 -29.74 18.07
N HIS A 313 4.45 -29.24 17.08
CA HIS A 313 5.66 -28.43 17.35
C HIS A 313 5.34 -27.13 18.10
N LEU A 314 4.23 -26.48 17.76
CA LEU A 314 3.76 -25.31 18.51
C LEU A 314 3.43 -25.65 19.97
N ILE A 315 2.73 -26.75 20.22
CA ILE A 315 2.42 -27.23 21.58
C ILE A 315 3.72 -27.51 22.35
N GLU A 316 4.67 -28.23 21.74
CA GLU A 316 5.96 -28.54 22.36
C GLU A 316 6.71 -27.26 22.75
N ALA A 317 6.69 -26.24 21.89
CA ALA A 317 7.31 -24.95 22.17
C ALA A 317 6.58 -24.14 23.25
N LEU A 318 5.24 -24.20 23.30
CA LEU A 318 4.41 -23.44 24.26
C LEU A 318 4.27 -24.12 25.63
N ARG A 319 4.53 -25.43 25.73
CA ARG A 319 4.35 -26.21 26.97
C ARG A 319 5.04 -25.59 28.20
N PRO A 320 6.28 -25.08 28.14
CA PRO A 320 6.90 -24.43 29.30
C PRO A 320 6.09 -23.22 29.80
N VAL A 321 5.52 -22.44 28.88
CA VAL A 321 4.67 -21.29 29.20
C VAL A 321 3.33 -21.73 29.76
N ALA A 322 2.74 -22.80 29.22
CA ALA A 322 1.49 -23.36 29.75
C ALA A 322 1.66 -23.84 31.21
N ILE A 323 2.78 -24.49 31.54
CA ILE A 323 3.11 -24.90 32.92
C ILE A 323 3.31 -23.67 33.81
N GLU A 324 4.11 -22.69 33.38
CA GLU A 324 4.35 -21.43 34.11
C GLU A 324 3.03 -20.70 34.45
N LEU A 325 2.10 -20.69 33.50
CA LEU A 325 0.79 -20.06 33.63
C LEU A 325 -0.26 -20.95 34.33
N SER A 326 0.12 -22.14 34.84
CA SER A 326 -0.79 -23.11 35.46
C SER A 326 -1.95 -23.56 34.55
N LEU A 327 -1.71 -23.59 33.23
CA LEU A 327 -2.66 -24.07 32.22
C LEU A 327 -2.53 -25.58 31.94
N GLU A 328 -1.45 -26.21 32.39
CA GLU A 328 -1.24 -27.66 32.37
C GLU A 328 -0.73 -28.06 33.76
N PRO A 329 -1.29 -29.12 34.40
CA PRO A 329 -0.71 -29.65 35.61
C PRO A 329 0.71 -30.16 35.33
N SER A 330 1.65 -29.80 36.22
CA SER A 330 3.06 -30.18 36.19
C SER A 330 3.26 -31.70 36.29
#